data_AF-A0A3C0N3N6-F1
#
_entry.id   AF-A0A3C0N3N6-F1
#
_cell.length_a   1.000
_cell.length_b   1.000
_cell.length_c   1.000
_cell.angle_alpha   90.00
_cell.angle_beta   90.00
_cell.angle_gamma   90.00
#
_symmetry.space_group_name_H-M   'P 1'
#
loop_
_entity.id
_entity.type
_entity.pdbx_description
1 polymer ?
#
loop_
_entity_poly.entity_id
_entity_poly.type
_entity_poly.pdbx_seq_one_letter_code
_entity_poly.pdbx_strand_id
1 'polypeptide(L)'
;MSEAEEFNKVRRILFSTFHKGEEGQEKAFQYLDNYRKKLSRSSYIGLKAELNFYKKYRKEFSLIVAADVGDHTDFSGLLGGKPFRLDVTTNADYKQLKDYEPLQRDDEKYKIAIVTLEGEIEDLVDINFPFCPECEEGRLIDTAILLPENYNDKGDCLWSNDQVLIGVCNVCHYFEEYDRISTGGLFDFNTELGNAYDLYEAKFGNLPRSDEAPIFDEHKIVLQHSQHIIPYLNKEFDKTLMALGGTAYTVTDLRTCDGYHCTKIHWRKDLKLLDEYVLDEYEIDLFHD
;
A
#
# COMPACT_ATOMS: atom_id res chain seq x y z
N MET A 1 2.69 5.99 -35.79
CA MET A 1 3.36 6.33 -34.54
C MET A 1 2.43 5.94 -33.43
N SER A 2 2.86 5.01 -32.57
CA SER A 2 2.04 4.57 -31.45
C SER A 2 1.91 5.69 -30.41
N GLU A 3 0.93 5.58 -29.51
CA GLU A 3 0.76 6.54 -28.41
C GLU A 3 2.02 6.61 -27.53
N ALA A 4 2.64 5.46 -27.24
CA ALA A 4 3.90 5.37 -26.50
C ALA A 4 5.07 6.08 -27.23
N GLU A 5 5.21 5.89 -28.55
CA GLU A 5 6.26 6.56 -29.32
C GLU A 5 6.14 8.09 -29.27
N GLU A 6 4.92 8.63 -29.37
CA GLU A 6 4.70 10.08 -29.28
C GLU A 6 4.94 10.58 -27.85
N PHE A 7 4.47 9.85 -26.82
CA PHE A 7 4.75 10.16 -25.43
C PHE A 7 6.25 10.29 -25.17
N ASN A 8 7.03 9.28 -25.55
CA ASN A 8 8.48 9.23 -25.34
C ASN A 8 9.23 10.33 -26.07
N LYS A 9 8.82 10.61 -27.30
CA LYS A 9 9.38 11.70 -28.09
C LYS A 9 9.15 13.05 -27.40
N VAL A 10 7.93 13.29 -26.91
CA VAL A 10 7.60 14.52 -26.19
C VAL A 10 8.40 14.59 -24.89
N ARG A 11 8.38 13.54 -24.06
CA ARG A 11 9.14 13.43 -22.80
C ARG A 11 10.61 13.81 -22.98
N ARG A 12 11.27 13.24 -23.99
CA ARG A 12 12.67 13.54 -24.31
C ARG A 12 12.92 15.01 -24.67
N ILE A 13 12.02 15.63 -25.45
CA ILE A 13 12.12 17.06 -25.80
C ILE A 13 11.96 17.93 -24.55
N LEU A 14 11.00 17.59 -23.69
CA LEU A 14 10.71 18.34 -22.47
C LEU A 14 11.92 18.34 -21.52
N PHE A 15 12.43 17.16 -21.16
CA PHE A 15 13.58 17.07 -20.25
C PHE A 15 14.87 17.63 -20.86
N SER A 16 15.13 17.42 -22.16
CA SER A 16 16.26 18.04 -22.87
C SER A 16 16.19 19.58 -22.82
N THR A 17 14.99 20.15 -22.91
CA THR A 17 14.76 21.59 -22.79
C THR A 17 14.91 22.05 -21.34
N PHE A 18 14.38 21.28 -20.39
CA PHE A 18 14.44 21.56 -18.95
C PHE A 18 15.87 21.71 -18.43
N HIS A 19 16.83 20.94 -18.97
CA HIS A 19 18.24 21.01 -18.59
C HIS A 19 18.97 22.29 -19.07
N LYS A 20 18.34 23.16 -19.86
CA LYS A 20 18.96 24.40 -20.39
C LYS A 20 18.91 25.59 -19.43
N GLY A 21 18.87 25.35 -18.11
CA GLY A 21 18.77 26.40 -17.08
C GLY A 21 17.34 26.86 -16.81
N GLU A 22 17.17 27.99 -16.12
CA GLU A 22 15.84 28.48 -15.66
C GLU A 22 14.88 28.77 -16.82
N GLU A 23 15.34 29.49 -17.86
CA GLU A 23 14.55 29.69 -19.07
C GLU A 23 14.17 28.36 -19.75
N GLY A 24 15.03 27.36 -19.66
CA GLY A 24 14.77 26.02 -20.18
C GLY A 24 13.62 25.33 -19.46
N GLN A 25 13.51 25.52 -18.14
CA GLN A 25 12.42 24.97 -17.34
C GLN A 25 11.08 25.58 -17.74
N GLU A 26 10.99 26.90 -17.83
CA GLU A 26 9.76 27.58 -18.26
C GLU A 26 9.35 27.17 -19.68
N LYS A 27 10.32 27.11 -20.61
CA LYS A 27 10.08 26.65 -21.98
C LYS A 27 9.59 25.19 -22.03
N ALA A 28 10.07 24.32 -21.16
CA ALA A 28 9.59 22.93 -21.10
C ALA A 28 8.09 22.88 -20.76
N PHE A 29 7.62 23.64 -19.76
CA PHE A 29 6.18 23.71 -19.46
C PHE A 29 5.36 24.29 -20.61
N GLN A 30 5.85 25.36 -21.25
CA GLN A 30 5.18 25.93 -22.43
C GLN A 30 5.10 24.91 -23.58
N TYR A 31 6.14 24.10 -23.78
CA TYR A 31 6.12 23.03 -24.78
C TYR A 31 5.10 21.96 -24.43
N LEU A 32 5.02 21.51 -23.18
CA LEU A 32 4.03 20.54 -22.74
C LEU A 32 2.59 21.02 -23.03
N ASP A 33 2.29 22.29 -22.75
CA ASP A 33 0.98 22.89 -23.06
C ASP A 33 0.66 22.85 -24.57
N ASN A 34 1.66 23.06 -25.43
CA ASN A 34 1.50 22.96 -26.88
C ASN A 34 1.23 21.52 -27.35
N TYR A 35 1.69 20.50 -26.60
CA TYR A 35 1.45 19.09 -26.89
C TYR A 35 0.11 18.57 -26.33
N ARG A 36 -0.65 19.37 -25.57
CA ARG A 36 -1.91 18.97 -24.93
C ARG A 36 -2.96 18.38 -25.87
N LYS A 37 -2.99 18.80 -27.15
CA LYS A 37 -3.93 18.26 -28.16
C LYS A 37 -3.44 16.97 -28.82
N LYS A 38 -2.15 16.64 -28.67
CA LYS A 38 -1.50 15.47 -29.27
C LYS A 38 -1.37 14.30 -28.30
N LEU A 39 -1.24 14.61 -27.01
CA LEU A 39 -1.19 13.64 -25.93
C LEU A 39 -2.61 13.28 -25.46
N SER A 40 -2.77 12.05 -24.97
CA SER A 40 -3.95 11.71 -24.16
C SER A 40 -3.93 12.50 -22.84
N ARG A 41 -5.11 12.62 -22.21
CA ARG A 41 -5.26 13.35 -20.95
C ARG A 41 -4.36 12.79 -19.85
N SER A 42 -4.28 11.47 -19.74
CA SER A 42 -3.40 10.76 -18.79
C SER A 42 -1.94 11.07 -19.06
N SER A 43 -1.48 10.90 -20.31
CA SER A 43 -0.11 11.22 -20.74
C SER A 43 0.30 12.65 -20.42
N TYR A 44 -0.57 13.62 -20.70
CA TYR A 44 -0.31 15.03 -20.39
C TYR A 44 -0.18 15.29 -18.89
N ILE A 45 -1.08 14.69 -18.09
CA ILE A 45 -1.07 14.82 -16.64
C ILE A 45 0.19 14.18 -16.05
N GLY A 46 0.55 12.96 -16.49
CA GLY A 46 1.75 12.26 -16.04
C GLY A 46 3.02 13.07 -16.30
N LEU A 47 3.23 13.54 -17.55
CA LEU A 47 4.40 14.36 -17.87
C LEU A 47 4.46 15.68 -17.09
N LYS A 48 3.29 16.29 -16.82
CA LYS A 48 3.24 17.50 -15.99
C LYS A 48 3.70 17.20 -14.56
N ALA A 49 3.22 16.10 -13.99
CA ALA A 49 3.60 15.65 -12.66
C ALA A 49 5.09 15.30 -12.59
N GLU A 50 5.62 14.54 -13.55
CA GLU A 50 7.05 14.22 -13.67
C GLU A 50 7.91 15.49 -13.73
N LEU A 51 7.55 16.48 -14.57
CA LEU A 51 8.30 17.74 -14.67
C LEU A 51 8.29 18.53 -13.36
N ASN A 52 7.15 18.62 -12.69
CA ASN A 52 7.02 19.29 -11.41
C ASN A 52 7.81 18.59 -10.31
N PHE A 53 7.70 17.26 -10.23
CA PHE A 53 8.46 16.42 -9.32
C PHE A 53 9.97 16.60 -9.55
N TYR A 54 10.43 16.48 -10.79
CA TYR A 54 11.83 16.67 -11.13
C TYR A 54 12.33 18.07 -10.78
N LYS A 55 11.53 19.11 -11.07
CA LYS A 55 11.87 20.49 -10.71
C LYS A 55 12.15 20.64 -9.22
N LYS A 56 11.33 20.00 -8.39
CA LYS A 56 11.39 20.10 -6.93
C LYS A 56 12.49 19.22 -6.33
N TYR A 57 12.55 17.95 -6.70
CA TYR A 57 13.35 16.94 -5.98
C TYR A 57 14.64 16.52 -6.67
N ARG A 58 14.95 17.00 -7.89
CA ARG A 58 16.17 16.59 -8.62
C ARG A 58 17.46 16.73 -7.83
N LYS A 59 17.57 17.76 -6.97
CA LYS A 59 18.78 18.00 -6.17
C LYS A 59 18.78 17.13 -4.91
N GLU A 60 17.63 17.01 -4.26
CA GLU A 60 17.46 16.26 -3.02
C GLU A 60 17.77 14.77 -3.22
N PHE A 61 17.20 14.18 -4.27
CA PHE A 61 17.38 12.76 -4.58
C PHE A 61 18.43 12.50 -5.68
N SER A 62 19.20 13.52 -6.08
CA SER A 62 20.18 13.40 -7.19
C SER A 62 19.59 12.76 -8.46
N LEU A 63 18.39 13.18 -8.86
CA LEU A 63 17.62 12.51 -9.90
C LEU A 63 18.26 12.67 -11.28
N ILE A 64 18.36 11.54 -11.97
CA ILE A 64 18.73 11.40 -13.37
C ILE A 64 17.50 10.86 -14.10
N VAL A 65 17.12 11.56 -15.18
CA VAL A 65 16.02 11.13 -16.05
C VAL A 65 16.40 9.81 -16.70
N ALA A 66 15.61 8.77 -16.48
CA ALA A 66 15.83 7.48 -17.12
C ALA A 66 15.48 7.59 -18.62
N ALA A 67 16.33 6.99 -19.45
CA ALA A 67 16.02 6.78 -20.85
C ALA A 67 14.95 5.68 -20.91
N ASP A 68 13.86 5.95 -21.62
CA ASP A 68 12.77 4.98 -21.69
C ASP A 68 13.23 3.69 -22.40
N VAL A 69 13.36 2.62 -21.60
CA VAL A 69 13.71 1.27 -22.04
C VAL A 69 12.58 0.28 -21.74
N GLY A 70 11.38 0.76 -21.40
CA GLY A 70 10.24 -0.09 -21.06
C GLY A 70 10.36 -0.77 -19.70
N ASP A 71 11.12 -0.20 -18.77
CA ASP A 71 11.37 -0.73 -17.43
C ASP A 71 10.55 -0.03 -16.32
N HIS A 72 9.56 0.77 -16.71
CA HIS A 72 8.70 1.55 -15.83
C HIS A 72 9.46 2.53 -14.91
N THR A 73 10.71 2.87 -15.25
CA THR A 73 11.52 3.85 -14.52
C THR A 73 11.41 5.23 -15.15
N ASP A 74 10.96 6.22 -14.38
CA ASP A 74 11.00 7.62 -14.80
C ASP A 74 12.35 8.26 -14.44
N PHE A 75 12.82 7.99 -13.22
CA PHE A 75 14.06 8.55 -12.68
C PHE A 75 14.89 7.50 -11.96
N SER A 76 16.20 7.70 -11.95
CA SER A 76 17.13 7.03 -11.03
C SER A 76 17.74 8.08 -10.10
N GLY A 77 18.05 7.71 -8.86
CA GLY A 77 18.59 8.65 -7.89
C GLY A 77 19.24 7.99 -6.68
N LEU A 78 19.46 8.78 -5.63
CA LEU A 78 19.91 8.33 -4.31
C LEU A 78 18.90 8.70 -3.22
N LEU A 79 18.49 7.73 -2.41
CA LEU A 79 17.65 7.93 -1.23
C LEU A 79 18.39 7.34 -0.02
N GLY A 80 18.64 8.16 1.00
CA GLY A 80 19.47 7.74 2.14
C GLY A 80 20.87 7.25 1.72
N GLY A 81 21.40 7.76 0.60
CA GLY A 81 22.68 7.35 0.03
C GLY A 81 22.67 6.04 -0.76
N LYS A 82 21.53 5.35 -0.87
CA LYS A 82 21.37 4.12 -1.66
C LYS A 82 20.76 4.42 -3.03
N PRO A 83 21.24 3.76 -4.11
CA PRO A 83 20.64 3.90 -5.43
C PRO A 83 19.21 3.37 -5.43
N PHE A 84 18.34 4.07 -6.13
CA PHE A 84 16.94 3.67 -6.30
C PHE A 84 16.38 4.12 -7.64
N ARG A 85 15.38 3.38 -8.13
CA ARG A 85 14.54 3.76 -9.27
C ARG A 85 13.22 4.32 -8.77
N LEU A 86 12.71 5.29 -9.50
CA LEU A 86 11.46 5.97 -9.23
C LEU A 86 10.55 5.90 -10.43
N ASP A 87 9.32 5.50 -10.14
CA ASP A 87 8.17 5.71 -11.00
C ASP A 87 7.28 6.78 -10.36
N VAL A 88 6.94 7.82 -11.10
CA VAL A 88 6.15 8.96 -10.60
C VAL A 88 4.74 8.84 -11.13
N THR A 89 3.77 8.82 -10.23
CA THR A 89 2.36 8.74 -10.62
C THR A 89 1.50 9.70 -9.81
N THR A 90 0.43 10.19 -10.44
CA THR A 90 -0.64 10.91 -9.73
C THR A 90 -1.75 9.96 -9.28
N ASN A 91 -1.65 8.68 -9.62
CA ASN A 91 -2.64 7.66 -9.26
C ASN A 91 -1.99 6.27 -9.23
N ALA A 92 -1.93 5.65 -8.05
CA ALA A 92 -1.36 4.32 -7.86
C ALA A 92 -2.17 3.20 -8.53
N ASP A 93 -3.45 3.43 -8.84
CA ASP A 93 -4.34 2.42 -9.45
C ASP A 93 -3.86 1.91 -10.82
N TYR A 94 -3.01 2.68 -11.51
CA TYR A 94 -2.47 2.32 -12.82
C TYR A 94 -1.15 1.54 -12.73
N LYS A 95 -0.68 1.23 -11.53
CA LYS A 95 0.58 0.53 -11.30
C LYS A 95 0.29 -0.88 -10.81
N GLN A 96 0.97 -1.87 -11.36
CA GLN A 96 0.86 -3.26 -10.95
C GLN A 96 2.25 -3.79 -10.58
N LEU A 97 2.37 -4.52 -9.46
CA LEU A 97 3.66 -5.03 -8.99
C LEU A 97 4.37 -5.90 -10.04
N LYS A 98 3.60 -6.67 -10.82
CA LYS A 98 4.10 -7.57 -11.87
C LYS A 98 4.99 -6.86 -12.91
N ASP A 99 4.70 -5.59 -13.18
CA ASP A 99 5.39 -4.80 -14.21
C ASP A 99 6.84 -4.49 -13.82
N TYR A 100 7.16 -4.55 -12.52
CA TYR A 100 8.50 -4.25 -11.97
C TYR A 100 9.31 -5.52 -11.67
N GLU A 101 8.67 -6.69 -11.59
CA GLU A 101 9.32 -7.93 -11.14
C GLU A 101 10.53 -8.36 -11.96
N PRO A 102 10.54 -8.24 -13.31
CA PRO A 102 11.69 -8.69 -14.10
C PRO A 102 13.01 -8.09 -13.62
N LEU A 103 13.00 -6.81 -13.24
CA LEU A 103 14.21 -6.12 -12.78
C LEU A 103 14.43 -6.26 -11.28
N GLN A 104 13.36 -6.40 -10.49
CA GLN A 104 13.51 -6.73 -9.07
C GLN A 104 14.16 -8.10 -8.84
N ARG A 105 14.00 -9.05 -9.77
CA ARG A 105 14.74 -10.33 -9.75
C ARG A 105 16.25 -10.14 -9.91
N ASP A 106 16.67 -9.07 -10.58
CA ASP A 106 18.07 -8.65 -10.73
C ASP A 106 18.53 -7.71 -9.59
N ASP A 107 17.81 -7.71 -8.47
CA ASP A 107 18.04 -6.88 -7.27
C ASP A 107 17.90 -5.36 -7.48
N GLU A 108 17.24 -4.95 -8.57
CA GLU A 108 17.01 -3.54 -8.85
C GLU A 108 15.84 -3.01 -8.01
N LYS A 109 16.12 -2.03 -7.15
CA LYS A 109 15.14 -1.48 -6.20
C LYS A 109 14.30 -0.36 -6.82
N TYR A 110 12.99 -0.45 -6.61
CA TYR A 110 11.98 0.49 -7.09
C TYR A 110 11.20 1.12 -5.95
N LYS A 111 10.85 2.40 -6.11
CA LYS A 111 9.85 3.08 -5.31
C LYS A 111 8.86 3.78 -6.24
N ILE A 112 7.60 3.85 -5.81
CA ILE A 112 6.57 4.62 -6.51
C ILE A 112 6.34 5.90 -5.71
N ALA A 113 6.57 7.05 -6.34
CA ALA A 113 6.23 8.34 -5.78
C ALA A 113 4.82 8.73 -6.23
N ILE A 114 3.88 8.73 -5.28
CA ILE A 114 2.53 9.23 -5.49
C ILE A 114 2.57 10.74 -5.26
N VAL A 115 2.21 11.51 -6.30
CA VAL A 115 2.37 12.96 -6.29
C VAL A 115 1.11 13.72 -6.67
N THR A 116 0.97 14.93 -6.13
CA THR A 116 -0.02 15.89 -6.62
C THR A 116 0.33 16.38 -8.03
N LEU A 117 -0.61 17.06 -8.69
CA LEU A 117 -0.35 17.70 -9.99
C LEU A 117 0.74 18.78 -9.91
N GLU A 118 0.95 19.36 -8.73
CA GLU A 118 1.97 20.33 -8.41
C GLU A 118 3.34 19.68 -8.12
N GLY A 119 3.39 18.34 -8.09
CA GLY A 119 4.60 17.56 -7.84
C GLY A 119 4.96 17.45 -6.36
N GLU A 120 4.00 17.63 -5.45
CA GLU A 120 4.19 17.34 -4.02
C GLU A 120 4.09 15.84 -3.77
N ILE A 121 4.95 15.27 -2.93
CA ILE A 121 4.89 13.84 -2.59
C ILE A 121 3.79 13.65 -1.54
N GLU A 122 2.77 12.87 -1.89
CA GLU A 122 1.75 12.41 -0.95
C GLU A 122 2.20 11.13 -0.25
N ASP A 123 2.82 10.21 -1.00
CA ASP A 123 3.35 8.96 -0.47
C ASP A 123 4.55 8.48 -1.31
N LEU A 124 5.46 7.74 -0.67
CA LEU A 124 6.60 7.10 -1.31
C LEU A 124 6.57 5.60 -0.99
N VAL A 125 5.92 4.85 -1.87
CA VAL A 125 5.65 3.43 -1.67
C VAL A 125 6.89 2.61 -2.03
N ASP A 126 7.39 1.83 -1.06
CA ASP A 126 8.39 0.80 -1.33
C ASP A 126 7.69 -0.46 -1.85
N ILE A 127 8.07 -0.90 -3.05
CA ILE A 127 7.48 -2.08 -3.70
C ILE A 127 8.45 -3.27 -3.76
N ASN A 128 9.58 -3.20 -3.05
CA ASN A 128 10.63 -4.21 -3.08
C ASN A 128 10.38 -5.35 -2.09
N PHE A 129 9.18 -5.94 -2.15
CA PHE A 129 8.85 -7.12 -1.37
C PHE A 129 9.81 -8.27 -1.73
N PRO A 130 10.44 -8.93 -0.74
CA PRO A 130 11.30 -10.08 -0.99
C PRO A 130 10.54 -11.18 -1.75
N PHE A 131 11.24 -11.91 -2.62
CA PHE A 131 10.70 -13.15 -3.14
C PHE A 131 10.59 -14.18 -2.02
N CYS A 132 9.53 -14.99 -2.05
CA CYS A 132 9.31 -16.02 -1.05
C CYS A 132 10.43 -17.08 -1.14
N PRO A 133 11.11 -17.40 -0.03
CA PRO A 133 12.18 -18.41 -0.02
C PRO A 133 11.67 -19.84 -0.22
N GLU A 134 10.38 -20.11 0.06
CA GLU A 134 9.81 -21.45 -0.06
C GLU A 134 9.34 -21.78 -1.48
N CYS A 135 8.70 -20.84 -2.18
CA CYS A 135 8.13 -21.11 -3.51
C CYS A 135 8.83 -20.38 -4.66
N GLU A 136 9.65 -19.36 -4.40
CA GLU A 136 10.36 -18.50 -5.40
C GLU A 136 9.46 -17.77 -6.43
N GLU A 137 8.17 -18.10 -6.47
CA GLU A 137 7.14 -17.51 -7.33
C GLU A 137 6.42 -16.33 -6.65
N GLY A 138 6.17 -16.44 -5.34
CA GLY A 138 5.45 -15.43 -4.56
C GLY A 138 6.35 -14.35 -3.96
N ARG A 139 5.70 -13.38 -3.29
CA ARG A 139 6.32 -12.25 -2.61
C ARG A 139 5.92 -12.24 -1.14
N LEU A 140 6.86 -11.92 -0.26
CA LEU A 140 6.59 -11.68 1.16
C LEU A 140 6.06 -10.26 1.33
N ILE A 141 4.74 -10.11 1.38
CA ILE A 141 4.11 -8.81 1.49
C ILE A 141 4.01 -8.37 2.95
N ASP A 142 4.52 -7.17 3.23
CA ASP A 142 4.52 -6.56 4.56
C ASP A 142 3.08 -6.35 5.07
N THR A 143 2.73 -7.09 6.11
CA THR A 143 1.40 -7.17 6.74
C THR A 143 1.56 -7.02 8.24
N ALA A 144 0.76 -6.16 8.89
CA ALA A 144 0.75 -6.10 10.35
C ALA A 144 -0.42 -6.89 10.92
N ILE A 145 -0.18 -7.72 11.92
CA ILE A 145 -1.19 -8.54 12.60
C ILE A 145 -1.50 -7.92 13.96
N LEU A 146 -2.77 -7.60 14.18
CA LEU A 146 -3.30 -7.10 15.44
C LEU A 146 -3.59 -8.28 16.36
N LEU A 147 -2.87 -8.35 17.48
CA LEU A 147 -3.07 -9.41 18.48
C LEU A 147 -4.07 -8.99 19.56
N PRO A 148 -4.76 -9.97 20.18
CA PRO A 148 -5.66 -9.70 21.29
C PRO A 148 -4.92 -9.13 22.51
N GLU A 149 -5.70 -8.77 23.52
CA GLU A 149 -5.21 -8.20 24.78
C GLU A 149 -4.12 -9.07 25.42
N ASN A 150 -3.06 -8.43 25.90
CA ASN A 150 -2.00 -9.10 26.62
C ASN A 150 -2.41 -9.35 28.08
N TYR A 151 -2.06 -10.52 28.60
CA TYR A 151 -2.32 -10.92 29.98
C TYR A 151 -1.02 -11.29 30.70
N ASN A 152 -0.97 -11.03 32.01
CA ASN A 152 0.12 -11.55 32.83
C ASN A 152 -0.09 -13.04 33.17
N ASP A 153 0.90 -13.67 33.84
CA ASP A 153 0.85 -15.07 34.26
C ASP A 153 -0.33 -15.43 35.20
N LYS A 154 -1.01 -14.43 35.76
CA LYS A 154 -2.19 -14.59 36.63
C LYS A 154 -3.51 -14.42 35.86
N GLY A 155 -3.45 -14.08 34.58
CA GLY A 155 -4.61 -13.76 33.75
C GLY A 155 -5.14 -12.34 33.94
N ASP A 156 -4.39 -11.42 34.57
CA ASP A 156 -4.78 -10.02 34.62
C ASP A 156 -4.43 -9.31 33.31
N CYS A 157 -5.39 -8.55 32.79
CA CYS A 157 -5.25 -7.69 31.62
C CYS A 157 -4.16 -6.63 31.83
N LEU A 158 -3.27 -6.49 30.84
CA LEU A 158 -2.16 -5.54 30.87
C LEU A 158 -2.50 -4.18 30.25
N TRP A 159 -3.69 -4.04 29.67
CA TRP A 159 -4.16 -2.87 28.92
C TRP A 159 -3.24 -2.53 27.74
N SER A 160 -2.76 -3.58 27.08
CA SER A 160 -1.86 -3.50 25.93
C SER A 160 -2.10 -4.65 24.98
N ASN A 161 -1.87 -4.40 23.70
CA ASN A 161 -1.97 -5.37 22.63
C ASN A 161 -0.64 -5.42 21.91
N ASP A 162 -0.22 -6.61 21.49
CA ASP A 162 0.89 -6.76 20.58
C ASP A 162 0.46 -6.53 19.13
N GLN A 163 1.35 -5.97 18.33
CA GLN A 163 1.22 -5.91 16.88
C GLN A 163 2.48 -6.51 16.26
N VAL A 164 2.29 -7.40 15.31
CA VAL A 164 3.38 -8.16 14.69
C VAL A 164 3.49 -7.77 13.24
N LEU A 165 4.67 -7.32 12.80
CA LEU A 165 4.98 -7.17 11.40
C LEU A 165 5.42 -8.53 10.86
N ILE A 166 4.69 -9.02 9.86
CA ILE A 166 5.02 -10.25 9.14
C ILE A 166 5.13 -9.99 7.64
N GLY A 167 5.93 -10.79 6.95
CA GLY A 167 5.89 -10.93 5.50
C GLY A 167 5.07 -12.16 5.13
N VAL A 168 3.95 -12.00 4.42
CA VAL A 168 3.10 -13.13 4.00
C VAL A 168 3.30 -13.40 2.51
N CYS A 169 3.64 -14.64 2.17
CA CYS A 169 3.70 -15.10 0.80
C CYS A 169 2.30 -15.16 0.20
N ASN A 170 2.09 -14.36 -0.83
CA ASN A 170 0.80 -14.28 -1.52
C ASN A 170 0.43 -15.54 -2.34
N VAL A 171 1.37 -16.47 -2.53
CA VAL A 171 1.19 -17.71 -3.33
C VAL A 171 1.09 -18.96 -2.45
N CYS A 172 2.11 -19.22 -1.61
CA CYS A 172 2.18 -20.46 -0.81
C CYS A 172 1.83 -20.26 0.67
N HIS A 173 1.49 -19.04 1.09
CA HIS A 173 1.14 -18.68 2.46
C HIS A 173 2.24 -18.90 3.51
N TYR A 174 3.48 -19.19 3.09
CA TYR A 174 4.64 -19.05 3.96
C TYR A 174 4.68 -17.65 4.57
N PHE A 175 5.04 -17.55 5.84
CA PHE A 175 5.19 -16.27 6.51
C PHE A 175 6.47 -16.21 7.33
N GLU A 176 6.94 -14.99 7.56
CA GLU A 176 8.08 -14.69 8.41
C GLU A 176 7.76 -13.49 9.29
N GLU A 177 8.00 -13.61 10.60
CA GLU A 177 7.90 -12.49 11.54
C GLU A 177 9.17 -11.62 11.44
N TYR A 178 8.98 -10.32 11.18
CA TYR A 178 10.06 -9.36 11.05
C TYR A 178 10.26 -8.51 12.31
N ASP A 179 9.17 -8.10 12.95
CA ASP A 179 9.21 -7.21 14.11
C ASP A 179 7.93 -7.31 14.95
N ARG A 180 7.98 -6.82 16.19
CA ARG A 180 6.87 -6.82 17.13
C ARG A 180 6.93 -5.60 18.03
N ILE A 181 5.80 -4.92 18.15
CA ILE A 181 5.60 -3.81 19.08
C ILE A 181 4.44 -4.11 20.03
N SER A 182 4.45 -3.51 21.20
CA SER A 182 3.33 -3.57 22.15
C SER A 182 2.81 -2.16 22.40
N THR A 183 1.51 -1.95 22.19
CA THR A 183 0.89 -0.63 22.31
C THR A 183 -0.38 -0.70 23.16
N GLY A 184 -0.71 0.40 23.84
CA GLY A 184 -1.97 0.52 24.57
C GLY A 184 -3.07 1.05 23.66
N GLY A 185 -4.25 0.41 23.68
CA GLY A 185 -5.45 0.91 23.01
C GLY A 185 -5.53 0.66 21.50
N LEU A 186 -4.70 -0.22 20.95
CA LEU A 186 -4.87 -0.74 19.59
C LEU A 186 -5.51 -2.12 19.64
N PHE A 187 -6.84 -2.13 19.47
CA PHE A 187 -7.62 -3.35 19.51
C PHE A 187 -7.50 -4.19 18.23
N ASP A 188 -7.55 -5.51 18.39
CA ASP A 188 -7.74 -6.43 17.27
C ASP A 188 -9.16 -6.32 16.70
N PHE A 189 -9.40 -6.97 15.54
CA PHE A 189 -10.69 -6.89 14.88
C PHE A 189 -11.83 -7.45 15.72
N ASN A 190 -11.63 -8.52 16.50
CA ASN A 190 -12.72 -9.05 17.33
C ASN A 190 -13.10 -8.09 18.45
N THR A 191 -12.12 -7.50 19.13
CA THR A 191 -12.38 -6.53 20.19
C THR A 191 -13.07 -5.30 19.63
N GLU A 192 -12.63 -4.78 18.48
CA GLU A 192 -13.27 -3.64 17.83
C GLU A 192 -14.71 -3.95 17.39
N LEU A 193 -14.95 -5.12 16.78
CA LEU A 193 -16.28 -5.56 16.39
C LEU A 193 -17.21 -5.76 17.60
N GLY A 194 -16.70 -6.33 18.70
CA GLY A 194 -17.45 -6.48 19.94
C GLY A 194 -17.87 -5.13 20.53
N ASN A 195 -16.92 -4.18 20.63
CA ASN A 195 -17.20 -2.83 21.08
C ASN A 195 -18.24 -2.11 20.20
N ALA A 196 -18.12 -2.25 18.87
CA ALA A 196 -19.05 -1.66 17.93
C ALA A 196 -20.46 -2.30 18.03
N TYR A 197 -20.52 -3.61 18.25
CA TYR A 197 -21.78 -4.34 18.44
C TYR A 197 -22.48 -3.93 19.72
N ASP A 198 -21.76 -3.79 20.84
CA ASP A 198 -22.32 -3.32 22.11
C ASP A 198 -22.92 -1.92 22.00
N LEU A 199 -22.23 -1.02 21.28
CA LEU A 199 -22.73 0.33 20.99
C LEU A 199 -23.98 0.30 20.09
N TYR A 200 -24.00 -0.61 19.12
CA TYR A 200 -25.14 -0.81 18.25
C TYR A 200 -26.36 -1.32 19.03
N GLU A 201 -26.22 -2.36 19.84
CA GLU A 201 -27.26 -2.92 20.71
C GLU A 201 -27.77 -1.88 21.72
N ALA A 202 -26.87 -1.12 22.36
CA ALA A 202 -27.26 -0.07 23.30
C ALA A 202 -28.15 1.00 22.65
N LYS A 203 -27.92 1.31 21.36
CA LYS A 203 -28.64 2.34 20.62
C LYS A 203 -29.90 1.83 19.92
N PHE A 204 -29.89 0.60 19.42
CA PHE A 204 -30.92 0.07 18.54
C PHE A 204 -31.59 -1.23 19.04
N GLY A 205 -31.05 -1.90 20.05
CA GLY A 205 -31.51 -3.22 20.53
C GLY A 205 -32.93 -3.24 21.10
N ASN A 206 -33.46 -2.09 21.51
CA ASN A 206 -34.85 -1.95 21.96
C ASN A 206 -35.83 -1.48 20.87
N LEU A 207 -35.35 -1.21 19.65
CA LEU A 207 -36.24 -0.84 18.55
C LEU A 207 -36.94 -2.09 18.01
N PRO A 208 -38.24 -2.02 17.68
CA PRO A 208 -38.88 -3.10 16.95
C PRO A 208 -38.09 -3.35 15.65
N ARG A 209 -37.87 -4.62 15.29
CA ARG A 209 -37.22 -5.06 14.03
C ARG A 209 -38.00 -4.65 12.75
N SER A 210 -38.74 -3.54 12.78
CA SER A 210 -39.34 -2.92 11.62
C SER A 210 -38.36 -1.90 11.05
N ASP A 211 -37.77 -2.24 9.90
CA ASP A 211 -37.23 -1.43 8.80
C ASP A 211 -36.38 -0.14 9.06
N GLU A 212 -36.20 0.33 10.28
CA GLU A 212 -35.50 1.61 10.60
C GLU A 212 -34.13 1.42 11.26
N ALA A 213 -33.81 0.24 11.80
CA ALA A 213 -32.48 -0.03 12.34
C ALA A 213 -31.49 -0.27 11.19
N PRO A 214 -30.36 0.45 11.12
CA PRO A 214 -29.36 0.21 10.09
C PRO A 214 -28.74 -1.18 10.27
N ILE A 215 -28.43 -1.86 9.17
CA ILE A 215 -27.75 -3.16 9.22
C ILE A 215 -26.37 -2.97 9.87
N PHE A 216 -26.04 -3.81 10.87
CA PHE A 216 -24.70 -3.87 11.42
C PHE A 216 -23.75 -4.44 10.35
N ASP A 217 -22.79 -3.63 9.92
CA ASP A 217 -21.89 -3.92 8.81
C ASP A 217 -20.47 -4.09 9.34
N GLU A 218 -20.11 -5.34 9.64
CA GLU A 218 -18.80 -5.74 10.16
C GLU A 218 -17.66 -5.30 9.23
N HIS A 219 -17.83 -5.50 7.92
CA HIS A 219 -16.83 -5.15 6.92
C HIS A 219 -16.54 -3.64 6.92
N LYS A 220 -17.57 -2.81 7.07
CA LYS A 220 -17.39 -1.35 7.18
C LYS A 220 -16.60 -0.96 8.42
N ILE A 221 -16.84 -1.60 9.57
CA ILE A 221 -16.14 -1.33 10.83
C ILE A 221 -14.66 -1.72 10.69
N VAL A 222 -14.37 -2.93 10.20
CA VAL A 222 -13.01 -3.40 9.96
C VAL A 222 -12.25 -2.48 9.00
N LEU A 223 -12.90 -2.04 7.91
CA LEU A 223 -12.29 -1.12 6.96
C LEU A 223 -11.96 0.24 7.60
N GLN A 224 -12.88 0.81 8.38
CA GLN A 224 -12.68 2.08 9.07
C GLN A 224 -11.55 1.99 10.10
N HIS A 225 -11.54 0.92 10.89
CA HIS A 225 -10.47 0.63 11.85
C HIS A 225 -9.12 0.51 11.16
N SER A 226 -9.07 -0.25 10.06
CA SER A 226 -7.85 -0.46 9.29
C SER A 226 -7.31 0.85 8.72
N GLN A 227 -8.16 1.69 8.13
CA GLN A 227 -7.79 3.00 7.61
C GLN A 227 -7.25 3.93 8.69
N HIS A 228 -7.74 3.79 9.93
CA HIS A 228 -7.27 4.59 11.06
C HIS A 228 -5.89 4.14 11.57
N ILE A 229 -5.64 2.82 11.64
CA ILE A 229 -4.45 2.26 12.27
C ILE A 229 -3.25 2.17 11.34
N ILE A 230 -3.45 1.90 10.04
CA ILE A 230 -2.34 1.73 9.08
C ILE A 230 -1.34 2.90 9.12
N PRO A 231 -1.74 4.19 9.10
CA PRO A 231 -0.78 5.29 9.15
C PRO A 231 0.09 5.29 10.41
N TYR A 232 -0.48 4.87 11.55
CA TYR A 232 0.26 4.73 12.80
C TYR A 232 1.27 3.59 12.71
N LEU A 233 0.84 2.40 12.29
CA LEU A 233 1.72 1.23 12.20
C LEU A 233 2.79 1.36 11.11
N ASN A 234 2.49 2.01 9.99
CA ASN A 234 3.50 2.34 8.97
C ASN A 234 4.67 3.13 9.57
N LYS A 235 4.36 4.05 10.49
CA LYS A 235 5.36 4.87 11.17
C LYS A 235 6.12 4.08 12.23
N GLU A 236 5.44 3.28 13.04
CA GLU A 236 6.10 2.48 14.10
C GLU A 236 7.02 1.41 13.50
N PHE A 237 6.62 0.75 12.41
CA PHE A 237 7.42 -0.26 11.74
C PHE A 237 8.39 0.29 10.67
N ASP A 238 8.31 1.59 10.33
CA ASP A 238 9.05 2.19 9.22
C ASP A 238 8.87 1.44 7.88
N LYS A 239 7.64 0.99 7.61
CA LYS A 239 7.25 0.22 6.42
C LYS A 239 5.99 0.77 5.78
N THR A 240 5.82 0.52 4.48
CA THR A 240 4.53 0.68 3.81
C THR A 240 3.75 -0.63 3.93
N LEU A 241 2.90 -0.73 4.95
CA LEU A 241 2.03 -1.90 5.11
C LEU A 241 1.02 -1.97 3.97
N MET A 242 0.86 -3.18 3.45
CA MET A 242 -0.08 -3.49 2.37
C MET A 242 -1.33 -4.22 2.87
N ALA A 243 -1.29 -4.72 4.09
CA ALA A 243 -2.43 -5.35 4.73
C ALA A 243 -2.38 -5.24 6.25
N LEU A 244 -3.55 -5.40 6.85
CA LEU A 244 -3.72 -5.66 8.27
C LEU A 244 -4.39 -7.00 8.47
N GLY A 245 -3.89 -7.82 9.39
CA GLY A 245 -4.54 -9.03 9.82
C GLY A 245 -4.97 -8.96 11.28
N GLY A 246 -5.83 -9.88 11.66
CA GLY A 246 -6.24 -10.06 13.05
C GLY A 246 -6.81 -11.44 13.26
N THR A 247 -6.86 -11.85 14.52
CA THR A 247 -7.50 -13.12 14.88
C THR A 247 -8.99 -13.01 14.54
N ALA A 248 -9.57 -14.10 14.06
CA ALA A 248 -11.00 -14.24 13.81
C ALA A 248 -11.42 -15.66 14.22
N TYR A 249 -12.71 -15.84 14.51
CA TYR A 249 -13.30 -17.16 14.70
C TYR A 249 -14.27 -17.46 13.55
N THR A 250 -13.94 -18.48 12.76
CA THR A 250 -14.78 -18.93 11.65
C THR A 250 -15.72 -20.02 12.13
N VAL A 251 -17.02 -19.75 12.15
CA VAL A 251 -18.06 -20.73 12.50
C VAL A 251 -18.28 -21.69 11.32
N THR A 252 -18.17 -22.99 11.60
CA THR A 252 -18.38 -24.07 10.63
C THR A 252 -19.76 -24.73 10.76
N ASP A 253 -20.35 -24.74 11.97
CA ASP A 253 -21.72 -25.20 12.20
C ASP A 253 -22.51 -24.16 13.01
N LEU A 254 -23.52 -23.54 12.38
CA LEU A 254 -24.38 -22.53 12.99
C LEU A 254 -25.29 -23.07 14.11
N ARG A 255 -25.46 -24.40 14.22
CA ARG A 255 -26.32 -25.01 15.24
C ARG A 255 -25.58 -25.22 16.55
N THR A 256 -24.31 -25.58 16.48
CA THR A 256 -23.46 -25.82 17.64
C THR A 256 -22.56 -24.61 17.94
N CYS A 257 -22.45 -23.67 17.01
CA CYS A 257 -21.45 -22.62 17.00
C CYS A 257 -20.01 -23.16 16.97
N ASP A 258 -19.83 -24.41 16.52
CA ASP A 258 -18.50 -25.00 16.36
C ASP A 258 -17.77 -24.34 15.20
N GLY A 259 -16.46 -24.21 15.33
CA GLY A 259 -15.61 -23.45 14.43
C GLY A 259 -14.15 -23.58 14.79
N TYR A 260 -13.33 -22.71 14.21
CA TYR A 260 -11.90 -22.65 14.46
C TYR A 260 -11.42 -21.20 14.45
N HIS A 261 -10.33 -20.95 15.17
CA HIS A 261 -9.64 -19.67 15.11
C HIS A 261 -8.74 -19.64 13.88
N CYS A 262 -8.74 -18.52 13.17
CA CYS A 262 -7.83 -18.25 12.06
C CYS A 262 -7.39 -16.79 12.12
N THR A 263 -6.31 -16.45 11.41
CA THR A 263 -5.98 -15.06 11.13
C THR A 263 -6.62 -14.68 9.81
N LYS A 264 -7.42 -13.61 9.81
CA LYS A 264 -7.93 -12.99 8.59
C LYS A 264 -7.05 -11.82 8.20
N ILE A 265 -6.65 -11.76 6.94
CA ILE A 265 -5.87 -10.65 6.37
C ILE A 265 -6.77 -9.77 5.50
N HIS A 266 -6.78 -8.47 5.79
CA HIS A 266 -7.46 -7.43 5.05
C HIS A 266 -6.47 -6.54 4.31
N TRP A 267 -6.53 -6.59 2.99
CA TRP A 267 -5.61 -5.87 2.11
C TRP A 267 -6.04 -4.43 1.87
N ARG A 268 -5.05 -3.56 1.67
CA ARG A 268 -5.25 -2.18 1.27
C ARG A 268 -5.79 -2.10 -0.15
N LYS A 269 -7.12 -2.02 -0.26
CA LYS A 269 -7.82 -1.84 -1.55
C LYS A 269 -7.63 -0.44 -2.15
N ASP A 270 -7.07 0.50 -1.40
CA ASP A 270 -6.71 1.83 -1.89
C ASP A 270 -5.41 1.84 -2.73
N LEU A 271 -4.66 0.73 -2.74
CA LEU A 271 -3.49 0.54 -3.58
C LEU A 271 -3.67 -0.72 -4.44
N LYS A 272 -4.20 -0.56 -5.66
CA LYS A 272 -4.38 -1.66 -6.63
C LYS A 272 -3.09 -2.31 -7.14
N LEU A 273 -1.96 -1.91 -6.58
CA LEU A 273 -0.63 -2.45 -6.86
C LEU A 273 -0.60 -3.99 -6.77
N LEU A 274 -1.40 -4.56 -5.87
CA LEU A 274 -1.43 -5.99 -5.55
C LEU A 274 -2.72 -6.70 -6.02
N ASP A 275 -3.59 -6.07 -6.82
CA ASP A 275 -4.91 -6.63 -7.19
C ASP A 275 -4.83 -8.03 -7.81
N GLU A 276 -3.75 -8.37 -8.50
CA GLU A 276 -3.55 -9.70 -9.11
C GLU A 276 -2.82 -10.70 -8.19
N TYR A 277 -2.24 -10.21 -7.09
CA TYR A 277 -1.42 -11.01 -6.17
C TYR A 277 -2.23 -11.53 -4.98
N VAL A 278 -3.41 -10.97 -4.73
CA VAL A 278 -4.05 -11.01 -3.43
C VAL A 278 -5.47 -11.58 -3.52
N LEU A 279 -5.75 -12.59 -2.69
CA LEU A 279 -7.12 -13.04 -2.41
C LEU A 279 -7.82 -12.08 -1.43
N ASP A 280 -9.15 -11.96 -1.54
CA ASP A 280 -9.94 -11.05 -0.67
C ASP A 280 -9.70 -11.28 0.83
N GLU A 281 -9.50 -12.54 1.23
CA GLU A 281 -9.11 -12.95 2.58
C GLU A 281 -8.16 -14.15 2.48
N TYR A 282 -7.14 -14.17 3.36
CA TYR A 282 -6.35 -15.37 3.64
C TYR A 282 -6.68 -15.82 5.05
N GLU A 283 -6.93 -17.12 5.22
CA GLU A 283 -7.00 -17.77 6.53
C GLU A 283 -5.63 -18.39 6.79
N ILE A 284 -4.88 -17.80 7.71
CA ILE A 284 -3.56 -18.31 8.14
C ILE A 284 -3.62 -18.62 9.62
N ASP A 285 -3.18 -19.82 9.99
CA ASP A 285 -2.98 -20.15 11.39
C ASP A 285 -1.60 -19.66 11.83
N LEU A 286 -1.56 -18.46 12.42
CA LEU A 286 -0.33 -17.84 12.93
C LEU A 286 -0.08 -18.18 14.42
N PHE A 287 -0.99 -18.89 15.08
CA PHE A 287 -1.02 -19.01 16.55
C PHE A 287 -1.06 -20.45 17.08
N HIS A 288 -0.59 -21.42 16.29
CA HIS A 288 -0.29 -22.75 16.80
C HIS A 288 1.19 -22.90 17.17
N ASP A 289 1.48 -22.52 18.42
CA ASP A 289 2.53 -23.10 19.26
C ASP A 289 1.92 -23.59 20.59
#